data_AF-A0A8D8ZIS1-F1
#
_entry.id   AF-A0A8D8ZIS1-F1
#
_cell.length_a   1.000
_cell.length_b   1.000
_cell.length_c   1.000
_cell.angle_alpha   90.00
_cell.angle_beta   90.00
_cell.angle_gamma   90.00
#
_symmetry.space_group_name_H-M   'P 1'
#
loop_
_entity.id
_entity.type
_entity.pdbx_description
1 polymer ?
#
loop_
_entity_poly.entity_id
_entity_poly.type
_entity_poly.pdbx_seq_one_letter_code
_entity_poly.pdbx_strand_id
1 'polypeptide(L)'
;AVMVARGDLGVEIGDPELIGVQKKIISRSRFLNRAVITATQMMNSMINTPIPTRAEVMDVANSVLDGTDAVMLSAETATGKYPIETVKIMSNICIGAEKIPIFNDYKKFLNIQFNCISDAIAIS
;
A
#
# COMPACT_ATOMS: atom_id res chain seq x y z
N ALA A 1 -0.16 -5.24 13.28
CA ALA A 1 0.06 -4.57 11.98
C ALA A 1 1.23 -5.23 11.28
N VAL A 2 1.33 -5.09 9.96
CA VAL A 2 2.41 -5.61 9.10
C VAL A 2 2.97 -4.45 8.30
N MET A 3 4.28 -4.44 8.04
CA MET A 3 4.93 -3.45 7.17
C MET A 3 5.66 -4.18 6.05
N VAL A 4 5.45 -3.75 4.81
CA VAL A 4 6.22 -4.19 3.65
C VAL A 4 7.37 -3.19 3.45
N ALA A 5 8.52 -3.49 4.06
CA ALA A 5 9.73 -2.68 3.95
C ALA A 5 10.51 -3.06 2.67
N ARG A 6 10.19 -2.37 1.57
CA ARG A 6 10.65 -2.74 0.22
C ARG A 6 12.16 -2.57 0.01
N GLY A 7 12.78 -1.62 0.68
CA GLY A 7 14.23 -1.38 0.61
C GLY A 7 15.05 -2.60 1.02
N ASP A 8 14.89 -3.09 2.25
CA ASP A 8 15.63 -4.24 2.75
C ASP A 8 15.18 -5.54 2.07
N LEU A 9 13.87 -5.71 1.89
CA LEU A 9 13.32 -6.92 1.27
C LEU A 9 13.80 -7.08 -0.18
N GLY A 10 13.81 -6.01 -0.98
CA GLY A 10 14.29 -6.05 -2.36
C GLY A 10 15.75 -6.46 -2.49
N VAL A 11 16.60 -6.09 -1.52
CA VAL A 11 18.00 -6.52 -1.47
C VAL A 11 18.12 -8.03 -1.20
N GLU A 12 17.26 -8.58 -0.34
CA GLU A 12 17.31 -10.00 0.04
C GLU A 12 16.77 -10.94 -1.04
N ILE A 13 15.66 -10.59 -1.70
CA ILE A 13 14.96 -11.47 -2.65
C ILE A 13 15.08 -11.05 -4.11
N GLY A 14 15.61 -9.86 -4.37
CA GLY A 14 15.68 -9.25 -5.70
C GLY A 14 14.40 -8.49 -6.10
N ASP A 15 14.59 -7.37 -6.81
CA ASP A 15 13.51 -6.52 -7.31
C ASP A 15 12.42 -7.25 -8.12
N PRO A 16 12.73 -8.25 -8.97
CA PRO A 16 11.70 -8.96 -9.74
C PRO A 16 10.68 -9.70 -8.86
N GLU A 17 11.13 -10.28 -7.75
CA GLU A 17 10.27 -11.05 -6.84
C GLU A 17 9.49 -10.16 -5.86
N LEU A 18 10.01 -8.97 -5.60
CA LEU A 18 9.47 -8.02 -4.64
C LEU A 18 7.99 -7.70 -4.86
N ILE A 19 7.58 -7.50 -6.11
CA ILE A 19 6.18 -7.20 -6.45
C ILE A 19 5.25 -8.36 -6.08
N GLY A 20 5.65 -9.60 -6.38
CA GLY A 20 4.87 -10.79 -6.03
C GLY A 20 4.75 -10.95 -4.51
N VAL A 21 5.85 -10.73 -3.78
CA VAL A 21 5.89 -10.85 -2.33
C VAL A 21 5.08 -9.75 -1.64
N GLN A 22 5.15 -8.49 -2.09
CA GLN A 22 4.32 -7.40 -1.58
C GLN A 22 2.82 -7.76 -1.67
N LYS A 23 2.34 -8.15 -2.86
CA LYS A 23 0.94 -8.53 -3.08
C LYS A 23 0.52 -9.68 -2.15
N LYS A 24 1.39 -10.67 -1.98
CA LYS A 24 1.18 -11.81 -1.07
C LYS A 24 1.07 -11.36 0.39
N ILE A 25 1.97 -10.49 0.85
CA ILE A 25 1.96 -9.97 2.23
C ILE A 25 0.69 -9.15 2.49
N ILE A 26 0.32 -8.24 1.58
CA ILE A 26 -0.89 -7.42 1.71
C ILE A 26 -2.13 -8.32 1.80
N SER A 27 -2.31 -9.22 0.83
CA SER A 27 -3.44 -10.15 0.78
C SER A 27 -3.54 -11.01 2.04
N ARG A 28 -2.41 -11.56 2.51
CA ARG A 28 -2.37 -12.40 3.71
C ARG A 28 -2.66 -11.60 4.99
N SER A 29 -2.18 -10.36 5.09
CA SER A 29 -2.41 -9.50 6.24
C SER A 29 -3.90 -9.18 6.40
N ARG A 30 -4.55 -8.80 5.30
CA ARG A 30 -6.00 -8.56 5.27
C ARG A 30 -6.82 -9.79 5.62
N PHE A 31 -6.44 -10.96 5.08
CA PHE A 31 -7.11 -12.23 5.41
C PHE A 31 -7.04 -12.55 6.91
N LEU A 32 -6.00 -12.08 7.61
CA LEU A 32 -5.82 -12.28 9.04
C LEU A 32 -6.34 -11.10 9.88
N ASN A 33 -7.12 -10.19 9.29
CA ASN A 33 -7.63 -8.97 9.94
C ASN A 33 -6.50 -8.12 10.55
N ARG A 34 -5.35 -8.02 9.88
CA ARG A 34 -4.20 -7.20 10.29
C ARG A 34 -3.97 -6.07 9.29
N ALA A 35 -3.92 -4.85 9.80
CA ALA A 35 -3.54 -3.68 9.01
C ALA A 35 -2.13 -3.84 8.41
N VAL A 36 -1.94 -3.40 7.17
CA VAL A 36 -0.69 -3.47 6.41
C VAL A 36 -0.29 -2.12 5.84
N ILE A 37 1.01 -1.81 5.93
CA ILE A 37 1.60 -0.56 5.46
C ILE A 37 2.62 -0.88 4.35
N THR A 38 2.50 -0.26 3.18
CA THR A 38 3.53 -0.32 2.14
C THR A 38 4.52 0.83 2.36
N ALA A 39 5.80 0.50 2.51
CA ALA A 39 6.83 1.46 2.92
C ALA A 39 8.04 1.46 1.99
N THR A 40 8.78 2.59 2.06
CA THR A 40 10.03 2.91 1.36
C THR A 40 9.88 3.13 -0.15
N GLN A 41 10.64 4.11 -0.67
CA GLN A 41 10.76 4.44 -2.09
C GLN A 41 9.41 4.69 -2.83
N MET A 42 8.39 5.19 -2.12
CA MET A 42 7.08 5.46 -2.73
C MET A 42 7.13 6.70 -3.65
N MET A 43 7.89 7.74 -3.25
CA MET A 43 8.02 9.00 -4.00
C MET A 43 9.45 9.58 -3.89
N ASN A 44 10.47 8.70 -3.98
CA ASN A 44 11.87 9.02 -3.70
C ASN A 44 12.43 10.23 -4.47
N SER A 45 12.02 10.43 -5.73
CA SER A 45 12.43 11.59 -6.53
C SER A 45 12.06 12.90 -5.86
N MET A 46 10.96 12.92 -5.10
CA MET A 46 10.44 14.12 -4.45
C MET A 46 11.29 14.64 -3.29
N ILE A 47 12.32 13.92 -2.88
CA ILE A 47 13.36 14.46 -2.00
C ILE A 47 14.00 15.71 -2.64
N ASN A 48 14.20 15.66 -3.95
CA ASN A 48 14.93 16.68 -4.70
C ASN A 48 14.11 17.39 -5.79
N THR A 49 12.96 16.83 -6.19
CA THR A 49 12.09 17.41 -7.23
C THR A 49 10.70 17.71 -6.69
N PRO A 50 10.02 18.77 -7.17
CA PRO A 50 8.67 19.11 -6.69
C PRO A 50 7.56 18.22 -7.29
N ILE A 51 7.90 17.32 -8.21
CA ILE A 51 6.95 16.47 -8.97
C ILE A 51 7.51 15.04 -8.99
N PRO A 52 6.68 14.02 -8.74
CA PRO A 52 7.10 12.63 -8.84
C PRO A 52 7.20 12.16 -10.30
N THR A 53 7.89 11.05 -10.49
CA THR A 53 7.90 10.32 -11.76
C THR A 53 6.58 9.58 -11.99
N ARG A 54 6.29 9.24 -13.25
CA ARG A 54 5.13 8.39 -13.57
C ARG A 54 5.21 7.01 -12.88
N ALA A 55 6.41 6.47 -12.73
CA ALA A 55 6.62 5.17 -12.09
C ALA A 55 6.19 5.22 -10.61
N GLU A 56 6.59 6.26 -9.87
CA GLU A 56 6.20 6.45 -8.47
C GLU A 56 4.69 6.66 -8.31
N VAL A 57 4.08 7.43 -9.23
CA VAL A 57 2.61 7.60 -9.26
C VAL A 57 1.91 6.25 -9.44
N MET A 58 2.38 5.44 -10.40
CA MET A 58 1.82 4.11 -10.64
C MET A 58 2.07 3.16 -9.46
N ASP A 59 3.20 3.27 -8.78
CA ASP A 59 3.56 2.42 -7.65
C ASP A 59 2.67 2.68 -6.42
N VAL A 60 2.46 3.96 -6.06
CA VAL A 60 1.51 4.35 -5.00
C VAL A 60 0.10 3.89 -5.37
N ALA A 61 -0.36 4.16 -6.59
CA ALA A 61 -1.70 3.78 -7.03
C ALA A 61 -1.91 2.26 -7.00
N ASN A 62 -0.96 1.47 -7.48
CA ASN A 62 -1.06 0.01 -7.44
C ASN A 62 -1.03 -0.54 -6.02
N SER A 63 -0.27 0.07 -5.10
CA SER A 63 -0.27 -0.33 -3.70
C SER A 63 -1.64 -0.13 -3.04
N VAL A 64 -2.35 0.95 -3.41
CA VAL A 64 -3.74 1.19 -3.00
C VAL A 64 -4.67 0.13 -3.58
N LEU A 65 -4.55 -0.18 -4.88
CA LEU A 65 -5.36 -1.21 -5.54
C LEU A 65 -5.11 -2.62 -4.99
N ASP A 66 -3.91 -2.91 -4.53
CA ASP A 66 -3.58 -4.16 -3.85
C ASP A 66 -4.26 -4.28 -2.48
N GLY A 67 -4.76 -3.17 -1.94
CA GLY A 67 -5.49 -3.08 -0.68
C GLY A 67 -4.59 -2.80 0.51
N THR A 68 -3.50 -2.06 0.33
CA THR A 68 -2.71 -1.58 1.48
C THR A 68 -3.55 -0.63 2.34
N ASP A 69 -3.42 -0.69 3.67
CA ASP A 69 -4.16 0.21 4.58
C ASP A 69 -3.48 1.58 4.68
N ALA A 70 -2.17 1.63 4.43
CA ALA A 70 -1.41 2.88 4.40
C ALA A 70 -0.20 2.82 3.48
N VAL A 71 0.18 3.99 2.95
CA VAL A 71 1.44 4.22 2.23
C VAL A 71 2.33 5.15 3.07
N MET A 72 3.63 4.89 3.07
CA MET A 72 4.59 5.59 3.94
C MET A 72 5.61 6.40 3.15
N LEU A 73 5.83 7.64 3.58
CA LEU A 73 6.95 8.50 3.17
C LEU A 73 8.06 8.43 4.22
N SER A 74 9.31 8.49 3.78
CA SER A 74 10.51 8.40 4.61
C SER A 74 11.34 9.68 4.48
N ALA A 75 12.41 9.66 3.70
CA ALA A 75 13.28 10.83 3.51
C ALA A 75 12.55 11.98 2.79
N GLU A 76 11.49 11.68 2.03
CA GLU A 76 10.68 12.68 1.33
C GLU A 76 10.11 13.73 2.29
N THR A 77 9.65 13.31 3.48
CA THR A 77 9.09 14.21 4.50
C THR A 77 10.07 14.55 5.61
N ALA A 78 10.97 13.62 5.97
CA ALA A 78 11.90 13.82 7.08
C ALA A 78 13.00 14.83 6.74
N THR A 79 13.52 14.80 5.51
CA THR A 79 14.69 15.61 5.09
C THR A 79 14.56 16.18 3.67
N GLY A 80 13.47 15.90 2.96
CA GLY A 80 13.24 16.32 1.59
C GLY A 80 12.94 17.82 1.45
N LYS A 81 13.13 18.35 0.24
CA LYS A 81 12.91 19.77 -0.07
C LYS A 81 11.43 20.15 -0.21
N TYR A 82 10.55 19.17 -0.42
CA TYR A 82 9.14 19.37 -0.76
C TYR A 82 8.17 18.53 0.10
N PRO A 83 8.29 18.52 1.44
CA PRO A 83 7.57 17.59 2.30
C PRO A 83 6.04 17.76 2.24
N ILE A 84 5.57 19.00 2.11
CA ILE A 84 4.13 19.32 2.06
C ILE A 84 3.54 18.90 0.71
N GLU A 85 4.26 19.20 -0.37
CA GLU A 85 3.87 18.85 -1.73
C GLU A 85 3.82 17.33 -1.90
N THR A 86 4.81 16.60 -1.37
CA THR A 86 4.82 15.14 -1.43
C THR A 86 3.58 14.55 -0.76
N VAL A 87 3.22 14.99 0.44
CA VAL A 87 2.02 14.49 1.14
C VAL A 87 0.75 14.81 0.34
N LYS A 88 0.63 16.04 -0.19
CA LYS A 88 -0.53 16.44 -1.01
C LYS A 88 -0.66 15.60 -2.28
N ILE A 89 0.45 15.37 -2.98
CA ILE A 89 0.43 14.58 -4.22
C ILE A 89 0.14 13.12 -3.89
N MET A 90 0.76 12.54 -2.86
CA MET A 90 0.47 11.16 -2.43
C MET A 90 -1.01 10.98 -2.10
N SER A 91 -1.60 11.91 -1.36
CA SER A 91 -3.04 11.92 -1.05
C SER A 91 -3.90 11.97 -2.32
N ASN A 92 -3.55 12.81 -3.29
CA ASN A 92 -4.28 12.90 -4.56
C ASN A 92 -4.19 11.61 -5.39
N ILE A 93 -3.04 10.92 -5.36
CA ILE A 93 -2.86 9.64 -6.03
C ILE A 93 -3.77 8.58 -5.39
N CYS A 94 -3.81 8.50 -4.05
CA CYS A 94 -4.71 7.59 -3.33
C CYS A 94 -6.18 7.83 -3.70
N ILE A 95 -6.65 9.09 -3.63
CA ILE A 95 -8.01 9.46 -4.03
C ILE A 95 -8.29 9.11 -5.49
N GLY A 96 -7.30 9.25 -6.37
CA GLY A 96 -7.40 8.84 -7.77
C GLY A 96 -7.56 7.33 -7.94
N ALA A 97 -6.74 6.55 -7.23
CA ALA A 97 -6.74 5.10 -7.29
C ALA A 97 -8.02 4.49 -6.69
N GLU A 98 -8.55 5.05 -5.60
CA GLU A 98 -9.78 4.60 -4.93
C GLU A 98 -11.03 4.73 -5.79
N LYS A 99 -11.01 5.57 -6.84
CA LYS A 99 -12.11 5.69 -7.80
C LYS A 99 -12.22 4.50 -8.75
N ILE A 100 -11.16 3.69 -8.86
CA ILE A 100 -11.16 2.53 -9.74
C ILE A 100 -12.03 1.45 -9.09
N PRO A 101 -13.11 0.99 -9.75
CA PRO A 101 -13.94 -0.07 -9.19
C PRO A 101 -13.13 -1.36 -9.13
N ILE A 102 -12.71 -1.72 -7.92
CA ILE A 102 -12.15 -3.04 -7.65
C ILE A 102 -13.35 -3.98 -7.60
N PHE A 103 -13.34 -5.05 -8.41
CA PHE A 103 -14.35 -6.10 -8.28
C PHE A 103 -14.31 -6.63 -6.85
N ASN A 104 -15.32 -6.26 -6.07
CA ASN A 104 -15.44 -6.71 -4.70
C ASN A 104 -15.71 -8.21 -4.76
N ASP A 105 -14.66 -9.00 -4.53
CA ASP A 105 -14.73 -10.44 -4.57
C ASP A 105 -15.30 -10.93 -3.25
N TYR A 106 -16.57 -10.58 -2.98
CA TYR A 106 -17.35 -11.02 -1.81
C TYR A 106 -17.31 -12.55 -1.65
N LYS A 107 -17.01 -13.26 -2.75
CA LYS A 107 -16.73 -14.70 -2.76
C LYS A 107 -15.67 -15.14 -1.76
N LYS A 108 -14.70 -14.28 -1.43
CA LYS A 108 -13.69 -14.61 -0.41
C LYS A 108 -14.27 -14.85 0.98
N PHE A 109 -15.43 -14.27 1.28
CA PHE A 109 -16.10 -14.42 2.58
C PHE A 109 -17.21 -15.46 2.59
N LEU A 110 -17.66 -15.94 1.42
CA LEU A 110 -18.79 -16.91 1.32
C LEU A 110 -18.55 -18.23 2.04
N ASN A 111 -17.29 -18.60 2.31
CA ASN A 111 -16.91 -19.87 2.95
C ASN A 111 -16.14 -19.68 4.27
N ILE A 112 -16.16 -18.48 4.88
CA ILE A 112 -15.46 -18.24 6.14
C ILE A 112 -16.40 -18.49 7.32
N GLN A 113 -15.99 -19.39 8.21
CA GLN A 113 -16.66 -19.59 9.49
C GLN A 113 -16.09 -18.59 10.50
N PHE A 114 -16.94 -17.72 11.07
CA PHE A 114 -16.51 -16.74 12.07
C PHE A 114 -16.47 -17.38 13.46
N ASN A 115 -15.31 -17.28 14.11
CA ASN A 115 -15.13 -17.73 15.49
C ASN A 115 -15.46 -16.64 16.52
N CYS A 116 -15.77 -15.41 16.07
CA CYS A 116 -16.09 -14.28 16.92
C CYS A 116 -17.35 -13.56 16.41
N ILE A 117 -18.24 -13.20 17.34
CA ILE A 117 -19.49 -12.49 17.03
C ILE A 117 -19.19 -11.10 16.45
N SER A 118 -18.15 -10.41 16.92
CA SER A 118 -17.76 -9.09 16.39
C SER A 118 -17.46 -9.13 14.91
N ASP A 119 -16.79 -10.19 14.45
CA ASP A 119 -16.37 -10.34 13.06
C ASP A 119 -17.58 -10.62 12.16
N ALA A 120 -18.55 -11.41 12.66
CA ALA A 120 -19.80 -11.66 11.97
C ALA A 120 -20.64 -10.38 11.83
N ILE A 121 -20.72 -9.55 12.88
CA ILE A 121 -21.44 -8.27 12.84
C ILE A 121 -20.77 -7.28 11.87
N ALA A 122 -19.44 -7.24 11.81
CA ALA A 122 -18.71 -6.33 10.93
C ALA A 122 -18.88 -6.64 9.43
N ILE A 123 -19.26 -7.87 9.09
CA ILE A 123 -19.39 -8.35 7.70
C ILE A 123 -20.86 -8.45 7.24
N SER A 124 -21.82 -8.55 8.18
CA SER A 124 -23.27 -8.56 7.90
C SER A 124 -23.77 -7.19 7.42
#